data_AF-A0A6B3LLS5-F1
#
_entry.id   AF-A0A6B3LLS5-F1
#
_cell.length_a   1.000
_cell.length_b   1.000
_cell.length_c   1.000
_cell.angle_alpha   90.00
_cell.angle_beta   90.00
_cell.angle_gamma   90.00
#
_symmetry.space_group_name_H-M   'P 1'
#
loop_
_entity.id
_entity.type
_entity.pdbx_description
1 polymer ?
#
loop_
_entity_poly.entity_id
_entity_poly.type
_entity_poly.pdbx_seq_one_letter_code
_entity_poly.pdbx_strand_id
1 'polypeptide(L)'
;MIRRILSILLTTKLNILTFVILSCTPSILHANPIFSRGITNAYSLVEKNSFSNRAEVILFGKISWDKKSDHYVLIDETGLVYLSPKDKSELKNLSRSGNQVKIIGIVNKKSKAMSLEILDLQKINQNI
;
A
#
# COMPACT_ATOMS: atom_id res chain seq x y z
N MET A 1 59.00 1.44 -8.85
CA MET A 1 57.89 0.60 -9.38
C MET A 1 56.74 0.40 -8.39
N ILE A 2 57.01 0.07 -7.12
CA ILE A 2 55.99 -0.25 -6.09
C ILE A 2 54.95 0.87 -5.86
N ARG A 3 55.36 2.15 -5.82
CA ARG A 3 54.44 3.29 -5.62
C ARG A 3 53.39 3.45 -6.74
N ARG A 4 53.74 3.11 -7.99
CA ARG A 4 52.82 3.18 -9.13
C ARG A 4 51.76 2.08 -9.07
N ILE A 5 52.15 0.86 -8.68
CA ILE A 5 51.25 -0.28 -8.54
C ILE A 5 50.25 -0.03 -7.41
N LEU A 6 50.71 0.50 -6.28
CA LEU A 6 49.85 0.83 -5.14
C LEU A 6 48.83 1.93 -5.50
N SER A 7 49.25 2.96 -6.24
CA SER A 7 48.37 4.02 -6.74
C SER A 7 47.25 3.46 -7.62
N ILE A 8 47.58 2.57 -8.56
CA ILE A 8 46.62 1.97 -9.49
C ILE A 8 45.57 1.15 -8.73
N LEU A 9 46.00 0.38 -7.73
CA LEU A 9 45.14 -0.46 -6.90
C LEU A 9 44.16 0.37 -6.05
N LEU A 10 44.61 1.52 -5.53
CA LEU A 10 43.77 2.45 -4.77
C LEU A 10 42.71 3.11 -5.65
N THR A 11 43.08 3.59 -6.85
CA THR A 11 42.12 4.19 -7.79
C THR A 11 41.08 3.18 -8.31
N THR A 12 41.48 1.92 -8.55
CA THR A 12 40.52 0.90 -9.00
C THR A 12 39.51 0.55 -7.91
N LYS A 13 39.95 0.37 -6.65
CA LYS A 13 39.03 0.12 -5.53
C LYS A 13 38.06 1.27 -5.27
N LEU A 14 38.56 2.52 -5.34
CA LEU A 14 37.73 3.71 -5.17
C LEU A 14 36.68 3.84 -6.28
N ASN A 15 37.05 3.63 -7.54
CA ASN A 15 36.13 3.70 -8.67
C ASN A 15 35.04 2.61 -8.61
N ILE A 16 35.39 1.40 -8.19
CA ILE A 16 34.42 0.31 -8.01
C ILE A 16 33.42 0.67 -6.89
N LEU A 17 33.90 1.21 -5.77
CA LEU A 17 33.03 1.63 -4.67
C LEU A 17 32.07 2.75 -5.08
N THR A 18 32.53 3.70 -5.90
CA THR A 18 31.66 4.79 -6.42
C THR A 18 30.59 4.25 -7.37
N PHE A 19 30.93 3.28 -8.22
CA PHE A 19 29.96 2.60 -9.08
C PHE A 19 28.88 1.88 -8.28
N VAL A 20 29.26 1.17 -7.21
CA VAL A 20 28.32 0.44 -6.35
C VAL A 20 27.33 1.40 -5.68
N ILE A 21 27.79 2.56 -5.19
CA ILE A 21 26.91 3.56 -4.56
C ILE A 21 25.97 4.21 -5.58
N LEU A 22 26.45 4.55 -6.79
CA LEU A 22 25.58 5.11 -7.84
C LEU A 22 24.57 4.10 -8.39
N SER A 23 24.92 2.81 -8.43
CA SER A 23 23.97 1.74 -8.80
C SER A 23 22.95 1.43 -7.70
N CYS A 24 23.19 1.91 -6.48
CA CYS A 24 22.25 1.87 -5.37
C CYS A 24 21.31 3.08 -5.47
N THR A 25 20.67 3.27 -6.62
CA THR A 25 19.44 4.07 -6.66
C THR A 25 18.48 3.39 -5.69
N PRO A 26 17.97 4.07 -4.65
CA PRO A 26 16.89 3.50 -3.87
C PRO A 26 15.77 3.30 -4.87
N SER A 27 15.53 2.04 -5.23
CA SER A 27 14.34 1.66 -5.96
C SER A 27 13.19 1.92 -5.01
N ILE A 28 12.74 3.17 -4.98
CA ILE A 28 11.42 3.54 -4.50
C ILE A 28 10.49 2.98 -5.59
N LEU A 29 10.43 1.65 -5.65
CA LEU A 29 9.38 0.89 -6.31
C LEU A 29 8.14 1.15 -5.48
N HIS A 30 7.57 2.35 -5.62
CA HIS A 30 6.16 2.50 -5.37
C HIS A 30 5.49 1.51 -6.32
N ALA A 31 4.97 0.43 -5.75
CA ALA A 31 4.16 -0.52 -6.49
C ALA A 31 3.09 0.31 -7.20
N ASN A 32 3.04 0.23 -8.53
CA ASN A 32 1.99 0.87 -9.30
C ASN A 32 0.64 0.53 -8.65
N PRO A 33 -0.26 1.50 -8.48
CA PRO A 33 -1.53 1.28 -7.81
C PRO A 33 -2.22 0.10 -8.45
N ILE A 34 -2.46 -0.93 -7.63
CA ILE A 34 -3.00 -2.18 -8.10
C ILE A 34 -4.49 -1.96 -8.29
N PHE A 35 -4.93 -1.84 -9.55
CA PHE A 35 -6.34 -1.80 -9.92
C PHE A 35 -6.95 -3.19 -9.76
N SER A 36 -7.30 -3.56 -8.54
CA SER A 36 -8.04 -4.81 -8.32
C SER A 36 -9.53 -4.56 -8.60
N ARG A 37 -10.17 -5.47 -9.33
CA ARG A 37 -11.64 -5.48 -9.52
C ARG A 37 -12.43 -5.72 -8.22
N GLY A 38 -11.75 -5.84 -7.07
CA GLY A 38 -12.38 -6.09 -5.77
C GLY A 38 -11.38 -6.40 -4.66
N ILE A 39 -11.85 -6.34 -3.42
CA ILE A 39 -11.08 -6.52 -2.18
C ILE A 39 -10.32 -7.86 -2.16
N THR A 40 -10.94 -8.98 -2.52
CA THR A 40 -10.29 -10.31 -2.50
C THR A 40 -9.12 -10.40 -3.48
N ASN A 41 -9.21 -9.66 -4.60
CA ASN A 41 -8.11 -9.56 -5.56
C ASN A 41 -6.96 -8.69 -5.02
N ALA A 42 -7.28 -7.60 -4.30
CA ALA A 42 -6.25 -6.79 -3.65
C ALA A 42 -5.45 -7.61 -2.64
N TYR A 43 -6.12 -8.46 -1.87
CA TYR A 43 -5.45 -9.39 -0.97
C TYR A 43 -4.52 -10.35 -1.72
N SER A 44 -5.02 -11.04 -2.73
CA SER A 44 -4.23 -11.98 -3.53
C SER A 44 -2.96 -11.34 -4.11
N LEU A 45 -3.03 -10.06 -4.47
CA LEU A 45 -1.90 -9.31 -5.04
C LEU A 45 -0.88 -8.91 -3.96
N VAL A 46 -1.35 -8.51 -2.78
CA VAL A 46 -0.47 -8.26 -1.61
C VAL A 46 0.21 -9.54 -1.16
N GLU A 47 -0.47 -10.69 -1.18
CA GLU A 47 0.13 -11.97 -0.81
C GLU A 47 1.21 -12.44 -1.78
N LYS A 48 1.01 -12.21 -3.08
CA LYS A 48 2.01 -12.51 -4.11
C LYS A 48 3.23 -11.58 -4.03
N ASN A 49 3.04 -10.34 -3.59
CA ASN A 49 4.11 -9.36 -3.39
C ASN A 49 4.70 -9.44 -1.97
N SER A 50 5.42 -10.53 -1.71
CA SER A 50 6.01 -10.87 -0.40
C SER A 50 7.08 -9.89 0.13
N PHE A 51 7.65 -9.05 -0.73
CA PHE A 51 8.77 -8.17 -0.36
C PHE A 51 8.36 -6.95 0.47
N SER A 52 7.16 -6.39 0.26
CA SER A 52 6.74 -5.16 0.95
C SER A 52 5.62 -5.38 1.97
N ASN A 53 4.86 -6.47 1.87
CA ASN A 53 3.59 -6.68 2.60
C ASN A 53 2.63 -5.47 2.52
N ARG A 54 2.85 -4.60 1.52
CA ARG A 54 2.16 -3.32 1.34
C ARG A 54 1.91 -3.07 -0.13
N ALA A 55 0.69 -2.69 -0.47
CA ALA A 55 0.34 -2.27 -1.83
C ALA A 55 -0.61 -1.07 -1.77
N GLU A 56 -0.39 -0.10 -2.65
CA GLU A 56 -1.37 0.94 -2.90
C GLU A 56 -2.49 0.38 -3.78
N VAL A 57 -3.72 0.63 -3.36
CA VAL A 57 -4.93 0.11 -4.00
C VAL A 57 -5.99 1.19 -4.11
N ILE A 58 -6.85 1.04 -5.11
CA ILE A 58 -8.08 1.80 -5.25
C ILE A 58 -9.23 0.82 -5.12
N LEU A 59 -10.05 0.98 -4.09
CA LEU A 59 -11.17 0.08 -3.78
C LEU A 59 -12.49 0.83 -3.79
N PHE A 60 -13.55 0.12 -4.19
CA PHE A 60 -14.91 0.62 -4.24
C PHE A 60 -15.78 -0.25 -3.36
N GLY A 61 -16.68 0.34 -2.58
CA GLY A 61 -17.56 -0.45 -1.71
C GLY A 61 -18.42 0.41 -0.81
N LYS A 62 -19.04 -0.21 0.19
CA LYS A 62 -19.81 0.45 1.23
C LYS A 62 -19.06 0.35 2.55
N ILE A 63 -19.04 1.45 3.31
CA ILE A 63 -18.49 1.44 4.65
C ILE A 63 -19.57 0.89 5.61
N SER A 64 -19.18 0.00 6.51
CA SER A 64 -20.02 -0.51 7.59
C SER A 64 -19.23 -0.53 8.89
N TRP A 65 -19.93 -0.53 10.03
CA TRP A 65 -19.33 -0.70 11.35
C TRP A 65 -19.53 -2.14 11.81
N ASP A 66 -18.43 -2.87 11.98
CA ASP A 66 -18.45 -4.19 12.59
C ASP A 66 -18.44 -4.05 14.11
N LYS A 67 -19.61 -4.31 14.72
CA LYS A 67 -19.81 -4.22 16.17
C LYS A 67 -18.99 -5.26 16.96
N LYS A 68 -18.60 -6.38 16.35
CA LYS A 68 -17.88 -7.45 17.06
C LYS A 68 -16.43 -7.09 17.30
N SER A 69 -15.79 -6.52 16.30
CA SER A 69 -14.39 -6.08 16.37
C SER A 69 -14.24 -4.62 16.78
N ASP A 70 -15.32 -3.84 16.79
CA ASP A 70 -15.33 -2.38 16.94
C ASP A 70 -14.47 -1.65 15.89
N HIS A 71 -14.56 -2.11 14.64
CA HIS A 71 -13.83 -1.52 13.51
C HIS A 71 -14.77 -1.13 12.37
N TYR A 72 -14.36 -0.12 11.60
CA TYR A 72 -14.99 0.16 10.32
C TYR A 72 -14.43 -0.80 9.27
N VAL A 73 -15.31 -1.27 8.40
CA VAL A 73 -14.96 -2.15 7.28
C VAL A 73 -15.47 -1.55 5.98
N LEU A 74 -14.70 -1.73 4.90
CA LEU A 74 -15.19 -1.56 3.55
C LEU A 74 -15.64 -2.92 3.03
N ILE A 75 -16.84 -2.98 2.48
CA ILE A 75 -17.45 -4.20 1.95
C ILE A 75 -17.77 -3.98 0.47
N ASP A 76 -17.35 -4.91 -0.37
CA ASP A 76 -17.75 -5.01 -1.76
C ASP A 76 -18.37 -6.39 -2.05
N GLU A 77 -18.65 -6.69 -3.31
CA GLU A 77 -19.22 -7.99 -3.72
C GLU A 77 -18.24 -9.16 -3.57
N THR A 78 -16.95 -8.89 -3.44
CA THR A 78 -15.88 -9.90 -3.40
C THR A 78 -15.42 -10.21 -1.99
N GLY A 79 -15.61 -9.31 -1.02
CA GLY A 79 -15.17 -9.50 0.36
C GLY A 79 -15.26 -8.26 1.24
N LEU A 80 -14.46 -8.26 2.31
CA LEU A 80 -14.41 -7.18 3.30
C LEU A 80 -12.96 -6.85 3.69
N VAL A 81 -12.69 -5.59 3.99
CA VAL A 81 -11.40 -5.12 4.51
C VAL A 81 -11.57 -4.16 5.68
N TYR A 82 -10.76 -4.35 6.71
CA TYR A 82 -10.73 -3.49 7.88
C TYR A 82 -10.05 -2.17 7.57
N LEU A 83 -10.70 -1.07 7.94
CA LEU A 83 -10.21 0.29 7.72
C LEU A 83 -9.38 0.75 8.92
N SER A 84 -8.23 1.36 8.62
CA SER A 84 -7.37 2.04 9.60
C SER A 84 -7.33 3.54 9.28
N PRO A 85 -8.41 4.29 9.59
CA PRO A 85 -8.45 5.73 9.32
C PRO A 85 -7.57 6.51 10.30
N LYS A 86 -7.10 7.68 9.87
CA LYS A 86 -6.52 8.68 10.77
C LYS A 86 -7.60 9.39 11.60
N ASP A 87 -8.79 9.61 11.03
CA ASP A 87 -9.97 10.16 11.70
C ASP A 87 -11.21 9.27 11.47
N LYS A 88 -11.89 8.90 12.56
CA LYS A 88 -13.11 8.07 12.54
C LYS A 88 -14.39 8.86 12.25
N SER A 89 -14.36 10.19 12.33
CA SER A 89 -15.55 11.05 12.21
C SER A 89 -16.25 10.89 10.85
N GLU A 90 -15.47 10.87 9.77
CA GLU A 90 -15.97 10.76 8.40
C GLU A 90 -16.55 9.37 8.11
N LEU A 91 -15.88 8.30 8.57
CA LEU A 91 -16.38 6.92 8.44
C LEU A 91 -17.69 6.69 9.18
N LYS A 92 -17.92 7.37 10.31
CA LYS A 92 -19.17 7.27 11.07
C LYS A 92 -20.36 7.76 10.25
N ASN A 93 -20.20 8.87 9.53
CA ASN A 93 -21.27 9.41 8.70
C ASN A 93 -21.51 8.53 7.47
N LEU A 94 -20.43 8.10 6.81
CA LEU A 94 -20.52 7.25 5.63
C LEU A 94 -21.12 5.88 5.94
N SER A 95 -20.77 5.28 7.08
CA SER A 95 -21.31 3.97 7.50
C SER A 95 -22.82 3.97 7.73
N ARG A 96 -23.38 5.09 8.20
CA ARG A 96 -24.83 5.26 8.37
C ARG A 96 -25.55 5.50 7.06
N SER A 97 -24.87 6.12 6.11
CA SER A 97 -25.47 6.58 4.87
C SER A 97 -25.67 5.47 3.82
N GLY A 98 -24.98 4.33 3.96
CA GLY A 98 -25.03 3.22 3.02
C GLY A 98 -24.51 3.54 1.61
N ASN A 99 -23.95 4.74 1.41
CA ASN A 99 -23.44 5.19 0.13
C ASN A 99 -22.23 4.39 -0.31
N GLN A 100 -22.08 4.26 -1.63
CA GLN A 100 -20.87 3.72 -2.20
C GLN A 100 -19.75 4.75 -2.08
N VAL A 101 -18.55 4.28 -1.82
CA VAL A 101 -17.35 5.10 -1.68
C VAL A 101 -16.23 4.53 -2.54
N LYS A 102 -15.32 5.41 -2.94
CA LYS A 102 -14.01 5.09 -3.49
C LYS A 102 -12.98 5.39 -2.41
N ILE A 103 -12.11 4.43 -2.11
CA ILE A 103 -10.99 4.58 -1.19
C ILE A 103 -9.70 4.36 -1.97
N ILE A 104 -8.79 5.33 -1.90
CA ILE A 104 -7.38 5.12 -2.25
C ILE A 104 -6.65 4.88 -0.94
N GLY A 105 -5.91 3.78 -0.85
CA GLY A 105 -5.29 3.38 0.40
C GLY A 105 -4.13 2.43 0.24
N ILE A 106 -3.42 2.20 1.33
CA ILE A 106 -2.33 1.23 1.41
C ILE A 106 -2.84 0.02 2.18
N VAL A 107 -2.95 -1.12 1.51
CA VAL A 107 -3.17 -2.39 2.21
C VAL A 107 -1.91 -2.73 2.98
N ASN A 108 -2.05 -3.07 4.25
CA ASN A 108 -0.96 -3.47 5.12
C ASN A 108 -1.25 -4.88 5.66
N LYS A 109 -0.40 -5.85 5.30
CA LYS A 109 -0.47 -7.21 5.82
C LYS A 109 0.45 -7.32 7.04
N LYS A 110 -0.14 -7.35 8.24
CA LYS A 110 0.58 -7.68 9.48
C LYS A 110 0.24 -9.10 9.92
N SER A 111 1.18 -10.03 9.70
CA SER A 111 1.14 -11.44 10.13
C SER A 111 -0.07 -12.24 9.64
N LYS A 112 -1.27 -11.95 10.14
CA LYS A 112 -2.55 -12.62 9.81
C LYS A 112 -3.71 -11.65 9.55
N ALA A 113 -3.53 -10.36 9.82
CA ALA A 113 -4.56 -9.34 9.60
C ALA A 113 -4.15 -8.42 8.45
N MET A 114 -5.08 -8.18 7.53
CA MET A 114 -4.95 -7.12 6.54
C MET A 114 -5.82 -5.94 6.94
N SER A 115 -5.22 -4.76 6.91
CA SER A 115 -5.92 -3.50 7.09
C SER A 115 -5.64 -2.55 5.94
N LEU A 116 -6.53 -1.60 5.72
CA LEU A 116 -6.40 -0.57 4.71
C LEU A 116 -6.16 0.78 5.40
N GLU A 117 -4.96 1.31 5.25
CA GLU A 117 -4.66 2.70 5.59
C GLU A 117 -5.29 3.61 4.54
N ILE A 118 -6.18 4.51 4.95
CA ILE A 118 -6.89 5.40 4.03
C ILE A 118 -5.99 6.59 3.69
N LEU A 119 -5.70 6.78 2.41
CA LEU A 119 -5.01 7.96 1.89
C LEU A 119 -6.00 9.01 1.37
N ASP A 120 -7.03 8.55 0.66
CA ASP A 120 -8.10 9.38 0.12
C ASP A 120 -9.44 8.63 0.17
N LEU A 121 -10.53 9.37 0.42
CA LEU A 121 -11.88 8.84 0.61
C LEU A 121 -12.87 9.74 -0.13
N GLN A 122 -13.56 9.18 -1.12
CA GLN A 122 -14.50 9.91 -1.95
C GLN A 122 -15.87 9.24 -1.90
N LYS A 123 -16.91 10.02 -1.63
CA LYS A 123 -18.29 9.57 -1.71
C LYS A 123 -18.72 9.48 -3.18
N ILE A 124 -19.31 8.36 -3.58
CA ILE A 124 -19.94 8.18 -4.89
C ILE A 124 -21.44 8.37 -4.69
N ASN A 125 -21.99 9.46 -5.22
CA ASN A 125 -23.43 9.66 -5.28
C ASN A 125 -24.00 8.74 -6.35
N GLN A 126 -25.00 7.92 -5.99
CA GLN A 126 -25.70 7.03 -6.93
C GLN A 126 -26.72 7.77 -7.84
N ASN A 127 -26.72 9.11 -7.83
CA ASN A 127 -27.62 9.95 -8.64
C ASN A 127 -26.96 10.40 -9.97
N ILE A 128 -26.47 9.44 -10.76
CA ILE A 128 -26.14 9.66 -12.17
C ILE A 128 -26.91 8.62 -12.99
#